data_AF-A0AA39RIF6-F1
#
_entry.id   AF-A0AA39RIF6-F1
#
_cell.length_a   1.000
_cell.length_b   1.000
_cell.length_c   1.000
_cell.angle_alpha   90.00
_cell.angle_beta   90.00
_cell.angle_gamma   90.00
#
_symmetry.space_group_name_H-M   'P 1'
#
loop_
_entity.id
_entity.type
_entity.pdbx_description
1 polymer ?
#
loop_
_entity_poly.entity_id
_entity_poly.type
_entity_poly.pdbx_seq_one_letter_code
_entity_poly.pdbx_strand_id
1 'polypeptide(L)'
;MLNSISAPWPFMKWGMDIVGKLPAAPGGGVYMLVLTDYFTKWVEVGAYQQIRDIEVRDFVWKNIICRTTSRRSTEETPFSLVYGSEAVIPIETILSTARSENPDEEQNNLELSFELDHLDERRDHVALRIQSYQQQVARHYNKKVRARVFKLHDWVLRRVFQNIREEGAGKLGPTWEGPYQITDVVGRGAYKLRGLDGRELHNSWNALHLKQYHF
;
A
#
# COMPACT_ATOMS: atom_id res chain seq x y z
N MET A 1 5.06 -19.45 -41.10
CA MET A 1 6.33 -19.71 -40.37
C MET A 1 6.09 -19.39 -38.91
N LEU A 2 6.42 -20.31 -38.00
CA LEU A 2 6.47 -20.01 -36.57
C LEU A 2 7.76 -19.23 -36.31
N ASN A 3 7.65 -17.95 -35.97
CA ASN A 3 8.78 -17.17 -35.50
C ASN A 3 9.08 -17.58 -34.06
N SER A 4 10.30 -18.06 -33.79
CA SER A 4 10.74 -18.33 -32.42
C SER A 4 10.79 -17.01 -31.65
N ILE A 5 9.99 -16.90 -30.60
CA ILE A 5 10.04 -15.75 -29.69
C ILE A 5 11.15 -16.04 -28.68
N SER A 6 12.34 -15.48 -28.92
CA SER A 6 13.43 -15.48 -27.93
C SER A 6 13.30 -14.30 -26.97
N ALA A 7 13.55 -14.56 -25.69
CA ALA A 7 13.67 -13.57 -24.62
C ALA A 7 14.97 -13.89 -23.86
N PRO A 8 16.11 -13.25 -24.14
CA PRO A 8 17.42 -13.58 -23.55
C PRO A 8 17.57 -13.33 -22.04
N TRP A 9 16.72 -12.54 -21.38
CA TRP A 9 16.81 -12.29 -19.93
C TRP A 9 15.44 -12.05 -19.27
N PRO A 10 15.34 -12.12 -17.92
CA PRO A 10 14.09 -11.95 -17.19
C PRO A 10 13.39 -10.63 -17.53
N PHE A 11 12.08 -10.69 -17.73
CA PHE A 11 11.21 -9.53 -17.97
C PHE A 11 11.57 -8.70 -19.21
N MET A 12 12.34 -9.24 -20.14
CA MET A 12 12.54 -8.64 -21.47
C MET A 12 11.28 -8.75 -22.33
N LYS A 13 10.60 -9.90 -22.25
CA LYS A 13 9.34 -10.15 -22.94
C LYS A 13 8.43 -10.93 -22.01
N TRP A 14 7.18 -10.51 -21.96
CA TRP A 14 6.15 -11.15 -21.16
C TRP A 14 4.83 -11.07 -21.91
N GLY A 15 3.94 -12.02 -21.63
CA GLY A 15 2.62 -12.11 -22.23
C GLY A 15 1.55 -12.02 -21.16
N MET A 16 0.44 -11.35 -21.46
CA MET A 16 -0.73 -11.34 -20.61
C MET A 16 -1.92 -11.95 -21.36
N ASP A 17 -2.64 -12.84 -20.71
CA ASP A 17 -3.77 -13.55 -21.31
C ASP A 17 -4.94 -13.70 -20.33
N ILE A 18 -6.14 -13.86 -20.88
CA ILE A 18 -7.37 -14.13 -20.15
C ILE A 18 -7.77 -15.59 -20.38
N VAL A 19 -7.77 -16.36 -19.30
CA VAL A 19 -8.33 -17.71 -19.34
C VAL A 19 -9.84 -17.63 -19.12
N GLY A 20 -10.57 -18.10 -20.14
CA GLY A 20 -12.03 -18.03 -20.25
C GLY A 20 -12.78 -18.85 -19.20
N LYS A 21 -14.12 -18.73 -19.22
CA LYS A 21 -15.03 -19.18 -18.15
C LYS A 21 -14.78 -20.62 -17.68
N LEU A 22 -14.14 -20.75 -16.53
CA LEU A 22 -13.87 -21.98 -15.80
C LEU A 22 -14.99 -22.32 -14.80
N PRO A 23 -15.01 -23.56 -14.27
CA PRO A 23 -15.83 -23.87 -13.09
C PRO A 23 -15.55 -22.89 -11.95
N ALA A 24 -16.60 -22.48 -11.25
CA ALA A 24 -16.49 -21.48 -10.20
C ALA A 24 -15.57 -21.94 -9.07
N ALA A 25 -14.54 -21.15 -8.79
CA ALA A 25 -13.67 -21.33 -7.64
C ALA A 25 -14.35 -20.82 -6.35
N PRO A 26 -13.84 -21.20 -5.15
CA PRO A 26 -14.22 -20.53 -3.90
C PRO A 26 -14.07 -19.00 -4.04
N GLY A 27 -15.14 -18.25 -3.76
CA GLY A 27 -15.20 -16.81 -4.03
C GLY A 27 -15.84 -16.41 -5.38
N GLY A 28 -16.31 -17.38 -6.16
CA GLY A 28 -17.11 -17.17 -7.37
C GLY A 28 -16.32 -16.77 -8.62
N GLY A 29 -14.98 -16.77 -8.55
CA GLY A 29 -14.13 -16.48 -9.70
C GLY A 29 -14.29 -17.54 -10.78
N VAL A 30 -14.49 -17.10 -12.02
CA VAL A 30 -14.64 -17.98 -13.21
C VAL A 30 -13.68 -17.61 -14.33
N TYR A 31 -12.93 -16.52 -14.19
CA TYR A 31 -11.89 -16.11 -15.13
C TYR A 31 -10.54 -16.00 -14.42
N MET A 32 -9.45 -16.19 -15.16
CA MET A 32 -8.11 -15.87 -14.69
C MET A 32 -7.45 -14.86 -15.62
N LEU A 33 -6.82 -13.85 -15.06
CA LEU A 33 -5.90 -12.99 -15.78
C LEU A 33 -4.49 -13.45 -15.42
N VAL A 34 -3.71 -13.80 -16.43
CA VAL A 34 -2.39 -14.42 -16.30
C VAL A 34 -1.36 -13.51 -16.95
N LEU A 35 -0.27 -13.24 -16.26
CA LEU A 35 0.90 -12.56 -16.82
C LEU A 35 2.11 -13.49 -16.66
N THR A 36 2.80 -13.75 -17.77
CA THR A 36 3.89 -14.73 -17.84
C THR A 36 5.13 -14.08 -18.40
N ASP A 37 6.23 -14.13 -17.67
CA ASP A 37 7.56 -13.79 -18.18
C ASP A 37 8.07 -14.90 -19.12
N TYR A 38 8.53 -14.55 -20.31
CA TYR A 38 8.91 -15.55 -21.31
C TYR A 38 10.25 -16.20 -21.05
N PHE A 39 11.17 -15.53 -20.33
CA PHE A 39 12.47 -16.09 -19.99
C PHE A 39 12.38 -17.01 -18.77
N THR A 40 11.99 -16.47 -17.61
CA THR A 40 11.93 -17.21 -16.34
C THR A 40 10.73 -18.15 -16.25
N LYS A 41 9.72 -17.96 -17.10
CA LYS A 41 8.39 -18.59 -16.95
C LYS A 41 7.70 -18.23 -15.63
N TRP A 42 8.11 -17.14 -14.98
CA TRP A 42 7.42 -16.61 -13.80
C TRP A 42 5.99 -16.19 -14.17
N VAL A 43 5.03 -16.51 -13.29
CA VAL A 43 3.62 -16.25 -13.53
C VAL A 43 3.00 -15.44 -12.39
N GLU A 44 2.30 -14.37 -12.74
CA GLU A 44 1.36 -13.66 -11.86
C GLU A 44 -0.07 -13.96 -12.32
N VAL A 45 -0.94 -14.40 -11.41
CA VAL A 45 -2.34 -14.75 -11.73
C VAL A 45 -3.31 -14.06 -10.79
N GLY A 46 -4.39 -13.52 -11.34
CA GLY A 46 -5.55 -13.05 -10.58
C GLY A 46 -6.81 -13.82 -10.99
N ALA A 47 -7.64 -14.20 -10.01
CA ALA A 47 -8.94 -14.82 -10.24
C ALA A 47 -10.07 -13.79 -10.15
N TYR A 48 -11.00 -13.82 -11.11
CA TYR A 48 -12.04 -12.82 -11.27
C TYR A 48 -13.40 -13.43 -11.61
N GLN A 49 -14.49 -12.84 -11.11
CA GLN A 49 -15.86 -13.22 -11.51
C GLN A 49 -16.21 -12.70 -12.91
N GLN A 50 -15.65 -11.54 -13.26
CA GLN A 50 -15.75 -10.87 -14.55
C GLN A 50 -14.45 -10.10 -14.78
N ILE A 51 -14.01 -9.98 -16.03
CA ILE A 51 -12.83 -9.17 -16.38
C ILE A 51 -13.30 -8.00 -17.23
N ARG A 52 -13.25 -6.80 -16.64
CA ARG A 52 -13.45 -5.52 -17.31
C ARG A 52 -12.15 -4.73 -17.26
N ASP A 53 -12.17 -3.54 -17.86
CA ASP A 53 -11.06 -2.60 -17.89
C ASP A 53 -10.51 -2.28 -16.49
N ILE A 54 -11.39 -2.13 -15.49
CA ILE A 54 -10.97 -1.85 -14.11
C ILE A 54 -10.18 -3.01 -13.49
N GLU A 55 -10.61 -4.26 -13.67
CA GLU A 55 -9.89 -5.41 -13.14
C GLU A 55 -8.52 -5.57 -13.80
N VAL A 56 -8.43 -5.35 -15.13
CA VAL A 56 -7.16 -5.39 -15.87
C VAL A 56 -6.24 -4.26 -15.42
N ARG A 57 -6.76 -3.03 -15.29
CA ARG A 57 -5.97 -1.88 -14.83
C ARG A 57 -5.41 -2.12 -13.44
N ASP A 58 -6.22 -2.61 -12.51
CA ASP A 58 -5.80 -2.86 -11.14
C ASP A 58 -4.75 -3.98 -11.08
N PHE A 59 -4.89 -5.02 -11.91
CA PHE A 59 -3.89 -6.07 -12.04
C PHE A 59 -2.56 -5.54 -12.57
N VAL A 60 -2.56 -4.80 -13.69
CA VAL A 60 -1.35 -4.21 -14.29
C VAL A 60 -0.71 -3.22 -13.33
N TRP A 61 -1.51 -2.38 -12.67
CA TRP A 61 -1.01 -1.42 -11.69
C TRP A 61 -0.28 -2.12 -10.54
N LYS A 62 -0.88 -3.18 -9.99
CA LYS A 62 -0.32 -3.91 -8.85
C LYS A 62 0.91 -4.74 -9.22
N ASN A 63 0.85 -5.46 -10.34
CA ASN A 63 1.87 -6.46 -10.68
C ASN A 63 2.99 -5.92 -11.57
N ILE A 64 2.77 -4.82 -12.28
CA ILE A 64 3.77 -4.20 -13.16
C ILE A 64 4.16 -2.83 -12.63
N ILE A 65 3.25 -1.85 -12.71
CA ILE A 65 3.59 -0.44 -12.43
C ILE A 65 4.16 -0.24 -11.02
N CYS A 66 3.53 -0.85 -10.01
CA CYS A 66 4.00 -0.76 -8.63
C CYS A 66 5.38 -1.39 -8.37
N ARG A 67 5.84 -2.30 -9.25
CA ARG A 67 7.12 -3.00 -9.10
C ARG A 67 8.22 -2.35 -9.95
N THR A 68 7.87 -1.73 -11.08
CA THR A 68 8.81 -1.12 -12.02
C THR A 68 8.89 0.41 -11.94
N THR A 69 8.14 1.04 -11.03
CA THR A 69 8.22 2.50 -10.78
C THR A 69 9.02 2.79 -9.52
N SER A 70 9.90 3.79 -9.60
CA SER A 70 10.72 4.21 -8.46
C SER A 70 9.86 4.67 -7.28
N ARG A 71 10.25 4.27 -6.08
CA ARG A 71 9.54 4.67 -4.85
C ARG A 71 10.23 5.84 -4.21
N ARG A 72 9.48 6.86 -3.77
CA ARG A 72 10.07 8.04 -3.07
C ARG A 72 10.99 7.67 -1.90
N SER A 73 10.70 6.57 -1.20
CA SER A 73 11.49 6.12 -0.06
C SER A 73 12.84 5.51 -0.44
N THR A 74 13.02 5.03 -1.67
CA THR A 74 14.23 4.35 -2.14
C THR A 74 14.90 5.08 -3.32
N GLU A 75 14.11 5.78 -4.12
CA GLU A 75 14.37 6.29 -5.49
C GLU A 75 14.75 5.23 -6.53
N GLU A 76 14.91 3.98 -6.09
CA GLU A 76 15.08 2.79 -6.90
C GLU A 76 13.72 2.11 -7.16
N THR A 77 13.62 1.30 -8.21
CA THR A 77 12.45 0.46 -8.44
C THR A 77 12.52 -0.79 -7.56
N PRO A 78 11.39 -1.28 -7.01
CA PRO A 78 11.38 -2.55 -6.28
C PRO A 78 11.91 -3.73 -7.11
N PHE A 79 11.68 -3.71 -8.43
CA PHE A 79 12.14 -4.73 -9.35
C PHE A 79 13.66 -4.80 -9.42
N SER A 80 14.35 -3.66 -9.67
CA SER A 80 15.81 -3.68 -9.81
C SER A 80 16.52 -4.00 -8.51
N LEU A 81 15.94 -3.65 -7.35
CA LEU A 81 16.47 -4.08 -6.05
C LEU A 81 16.37 -5.59 -5.81
N VAL A 82 15.42 -6.28 -6.44
CA VAL A 82 15.25 -7.73 -6.29
C VAL A 82 16.10 -8.47 -7.31
N TYR A 83 16.04 -8.06 -8.58
CA TYR A 83 16.59 -8.80 -9.71
C TYR A 83 17.93 -8.26 -10.24
N GLY A 84 18.42 -7.15 -9.72
CA GLY A 84 19.69 -6.54 -10.14
C GLY A 84 19.53 -5.47 -11.22
N SER A 85 18.58 -5.66 -12.13
CA SER A 85 18.39 -4.83 -13.32
C SER A 85 16.95 -4.33 -13.47
N GLU A 86 16.73 -3.30 -14.29
CA GLU A 86 15.39 -2.80 -14.59
C GLU A 86 14.65 -3.70 -15.58
N ALA A 87 13.35 -3.93 -15.33
CA ALA A 87 12.46 -4.68 -16.23
C ALA A 87 12.10 -3.87 -17.47
N VAL A 88 11.85 -4.55 -18.61
CA VAL A 88 11.25 -3.92 -19.78
C VAL A 88 9.76 -3.73 -19.53
N ILE A 89 9.36 -2.47 -19.37
CA ILE A 89 7.96 -2.10 -19.13
C ILE A 89 7.13 -2.16 -20.42
N PRO A 90 5.80 -2.34 -20.35
CA PRO A 90 4.98 -2.58 -21.54
C PRO A 90 5.08 -1.47 -22.60
N ILE A 91 5.24 -0.23 -22.16
CA ILE A 91 5.36 0.91 -23.07
C ILE A 91 6.65 0.87 -23.91
N GLU A 92 7.73 0.24 -23.43
CA GLU A 92 8.98 0.05 -24.19
C GLU A 92 8.89 -1.07 -25.23
N THR A 93 7.89 -1.94 -25.10
CA THR A 93 7.55 -2.93 -26.13
C THR A 93 6.70 -2.31 -27.25
N ILE A 94 5.91 -1.27 -26.92
CA ILE A 94 5.07 -0.53 -27.88
C ILE A 94 5.86 0.56 -28.58
N LEU A 95 6.68 1.29 -27.81
CA LEU A 95 7.61 2.30 -28.27
C LEU A 95 8.98 1.66 -28.31
N SER A 96 9.42 1.25 -29.50
CA SER A 96 10.74 0.67 -29.71
C SER A 96 11.82 1.56 -29.09
N THR A 97 12.48 1.07 -28.04
CA THR A 97 13.64 1.72 -27.42
C THR A 97 14.92 1.07 -27.93
N ALA A 98 16.08 1.72 -27.73
CA ALA A 98 17.39 1.14 -28.08
C ALA A 98 17.59 -0.27 -27.49
N ARG A 99 17.04 -0.52 -26.29
CA ARG A 99 17.02 -1.84 -25.63
C ARG A 99 16.21 -2.89 -26.37
N SER A 100 15.15 -2.49 -27.08
CA SER A 100 14.24 -3.38 -27.81
C SER A 100 14.66 -3.59 -29.28
N GLU A 101 15.30 -2.59 -29.92
CA GLU A 101 15.61 -2.63 -31.36
C GLU A 101 16.91 -3.35 -31.72
N ASN A 102 17.95 -3.22 -30.89
CA ASN A 102 19.28 -3.77 -31.17
C ASN A 102 19.77 -4.62 -29.98
N PRO A 103 19.25 -5.85 -29.80
CA PRO A 103 19.73 -6.74 -28.76
C PRO A 103 21.14 -7.24 -29.12
N ASP A 104 22.16 -6.59 -28.55
CA ASP A 104 23.54 -7.12 -28.53
C ASP A 104 23.72 -7.97 -27.28
N GLU A 105 23.70 -9.30 -27.44
CA GLU A 105 23.75 -10.23 -26.32
C GLU A 105 25.05 -10.10 -25.51
N GLU A 106 26.18 -9.83 -26.16
CA GLU A 106 27.47 -9.73 -25.47
C GLU A 106 27.53 -8.47 -24.61
N GLN A 107 27.13 -7.33 -25.18
CA GLN A 107 27.06 -6.07 -24.46
C GLN A 107 26.02 -6.11 -23.32
N ASN A 108 24.84 -6.69 -23.55
CA ASN A 108 23.81 -6.83 -22.53
C ASN A 108 24.27 -7.71 -21.36
N ASN A 109 24.98 -8.81 -21.63
CA ASN A 109 25.53 -9.67 -20.59
C ASN A 109 26.62 -8.95 -19.77
N LEU A 110 27.45 -8.14 -20.43
CA LEU A 110 28.45 -7.32 -19.75
C LEU A 110 27.82 -6.28 -18.83
N GLU A 111 26.82 -5.55 -19.33
CA GLU A 111 26.06 -4.57 -18.55
C GLU A 111 25.32 -5.22 -17.38
N LEU A 112 24.68 -6.37 -17.60
CA LEU A 112 23.99 -7.11 -16.54
C LEU A 112 24.97 -7.59 -15.46
N SER A 113 26.15 -8.09 -15.85
CA SER A 113 27.19 -8.47 -14.88
C SER A 113 27.60 -7.28 -14.03
N PHE A 114 27.82 -6.12 -14.65
CA PHE A 114 28.16 -4.90 -13.93
C PHE A 114 27.03 -4.46 -12.97
N GLU A 115 25.77 -4.48 -13.40
CA GLU A 115 24.62 -4.13 -12.55
C GLU A 115 24.49 -5.07 -11.35
N LEU A 116 24.73 -6.37 -11.56
CA LEU A 116 24.69 -7.38 -10.49
C LEU A 116 25.82 -7.21 -9.48
N ASP A 117 27.04 -6.89 -9.95
CA ASP A 117 28.20 -6.65 -9.06
C ASP A 117 27.95 -5.46 -8.11
N HIS A 118 27.23 -4.43 -8.56
CA HIS A 118 26.91 -3.24 -7.75
C HIS A 118 25.60 -3.35 -6.98
N LEU A 119 24.87 -4.47 -7.09
CA LEU A 119 23.54 -4.61 -6.51
C LEU A 119 23.55 -4.50 -4.99
N ASP A 120 24.54 -5.11 -4.33
CA ASP A 120 24.63 -5.09 -2.86
C ASP A 120 24.97 -3.68 -2.35
N GLU A 121 25.84 -2.95 -3.05
CA GLU A 121 26.15 -1.54 -2.73
C GLU A 121 24.90 -0.65 -2.85
N ARG A 122 24.09 -0.86 -3.90
CA ARG A 122 22.80 -0.16 -4.07
C ARG A 122 21.83 -0.49 -2.93
N ARG A 123 21.74 -1.76 -2.53
CA ARG A 123 20.88 -2.19 -1.41
C ARG A 123 21.29 -1.56 -0.09
N ASP A 124 22.59 -1.46 0.19
CA ASP A 124 23.12 -0.80 1.38
C ASP A 124 22.78 0.70 1.39
N HIS A 125 22.95 1.37 0.25
CA HIS A 125 22.54 2.78 0.08
C HIS A 125 21.03 2.97 0.30
N VAL A 126 20.21 2.08 -0.25
CA VAL A 126 18.75 2.10 -0.05
C VAL A 126 18.37 1.87 1.40
N ALA A 127 19.06 0.99 2.13
CA ALA A 127 18.79 0.73 3.54
C ALA A 127 18.97 2.00 4.40
N LEU A 128 20.07 2.74 4.18
CA LEU A 128 20.31 4.03 4.83
C LEU A 128 19.21 5.05 4.49
N ARG A 129 18.78 5.08 3.22
CA ARG A 129 17.72 5.98 2.79
C ARG A 129 16.38 5.64 3.44
N ILE A 130 15.98 4.38 3.48
CA ILE A 130 14.75 3.95 4.15
C ILE A 130 14.76 4.38 5.62
N GLN A 131 15.87 4.20 6.31
CA GLN A 131 16.03 4.63 7.70
C GLN A 131 15.84 6.15 7.85
N SER A 132 16.51 6.94 7.01
CA SER A 132 16.37 8.40 7.03
C SER A 132 14.94 8.85 6.70
N TYR A 133 14.28 8.21 5.73
CA TYR A 133 12.89 8.46 5.36
C TYR A 133 11.93 8.17 6.52
N GLN A 134 12.09 7.02 7.18
CA GLN A 134 11.30 6.66 8.36
C GLN A 134 11.46 7.69 9.48
N GLN A 135 12.68 8.16 9.74
CA GLN A 135 12.92 9.23 10.72
C GLN A 135 12.23 10.55 10.32
N GLN A 136 12.27 10.94 9.05
CA GLN A 136 11.59 12.15 8.56
C GLN A 136 10.07 12.04 8.73
N VAL A 137 9.48 10.90 8.36
CA VAL A 137 8.04 10.64 8.54
C VAL A 137 7.67 10.68 10.02
N ALA A 138 8.46 10.05 10.89
CA ALA A 138 8.24 10.07 12.34
C ALA A 138 8.34 11.50 12.90
N ARG A 139 9.35 12.28 12.50
CA ARG A 139 9.49 13.69 12.90
C ARG A 139 8.30 14.52 12.43
N HIS A 140 7.86 14.34 11.18
CA HIS A 140 6.71 15.05 10.64
C HIS A 140 5.42 14.74 11.39
N TYR A 141 5.19 13.45 11.69
CA TYR A 141 4.06 13.00 12.49
C TYR A 141 4.12 13.59 13.91
N ASN A 142 5.24 13.38 14.62
CA ASN A 142 5.45 13.85 15.99
C ASN A 142 5.33 15.37 16.12
N LYS A 143 5.75 16.14 15.11
CA LYS A 143 5.57 17.61 15.09
C LYS A 143 4.09 18.03 15.10
N LYS A 144 3.21 17.23 14.50
CA LYS A 144 1.77 17.52 14.39
C LYS A 144 0.96 16.95 15.55
N VAL A 145 1.45 15.90 16.22
CA VAL A 145 0.75 15.30 17.36
C VAL A 145 0.88 16.21 18.57
N ARG A 146 -0.26 16.73 19.03
CA ARG A 146 -0.39 17.33 20.37
C ARG A 146 -0.94 16.27 21.31
N ALA A 147 -0.15 15.87 22.30
CA ALA A 147 -0.63 14.98 23.35
C ALA A 147 -1.78 15.65 24.10
N ARG A 148 -2.97 15.01 24.11
CA ARG A 148 -4.08 15.43 24.95
C ARG A 148 -3.99 14.65 26.26
N VAL A 149 -3.71 15.37 27.33
CA VAL A 149 -3.70 14.82 28.68
C VAL A 149 -4.85 15.46 29.44
N PHE A 150 -5.67 14.63 30.06
CA PHE A 150 -6.78 15.07 30.89
C PHE A 150 -6.56 14.57 32.31
N LYS A 151 -7.09 15.30 33.29
CA LYS A 151 -6.98 14.95 34.71
C LYS A 151 -8.29 14.33 35.20
N LEU A 152 -8.19 13.64 36.34
CA LEU A 152 -9.37 13.24 37.11
C LEU A 152 -10.26 14.45 37.34
N HIS A 153 -11.56 14.23 37.20
CA HIS A 153 -12.63 15.21 37.33
C HIS A 153 -12.73 16.28 36.24
N ASP A 154 -11.87 16.28 35.21
CA ASP A 154 -12.05 17.13 34.04
C ASP A 154 -13.35 16.76 33.31
N TRP A 155 -14.05 17.78 32.81
CA TRP A 155 -15.20 17.61 31.94
C TRP A 155 -14.78 17.55 30.48
N VAL A 156 -15.26 16.56 29.76
CA VAL A 156 -14.91 16.28 28.37
C VAL A 156 -16.13 15.94 27.53
N LEU A 157 -16.04 16.25 26.24
CA LEU A 157 -16.94 15.74 25.21
C LEU A 157 -16.32 14.50 24.56
N ARG A 158 -17.18 13.53 24.25
CA ARG A 158 -16.86 12.28 23.58
C ARG A 158 -17.21 12.36 22.10
N ARG A 159 -16.34 11.89 21.21
CA ARG A 159 -16.62 11.85 19.77
C ARG A 159 -17.67 10.79 19.43
N VAL A 160 -18.66 11.15 18.62
CA VAL A 160 -19.70 10.24 18.12
C VAL A 160 -19.22 9.55 16.85
N PHE A 161 -19.26 8.22 16.84
CA PHE A 161 -18.95 7.37 15.67
C PHE A 161 -20.24 6.95 14.95
N GLN A 162 -20.12 6.50 13.70
CA GLN A 162 -21.30 6.12 12.88
C GLN A 162 -22.20 5.08 13.54
N ASN A 163 -21.64 4.17 14.34
CA ASN A 163 -22.36 3.14 15.09
C ASN A 163 -23.01 3.62 16.40
N ILE A 164 -22.80 4.88 16.81
CA ILE A 164 -23.31 5.49 18.05
C ILE A 164 -24.17 6.74 17.74
N ARG A 165 -24.36 7.06 16.45
CA ARG A 165 -25.22 8.17 16.05
C ARG A 165 -26.68 7.84 16.39
N GLU A 166 -27.40 8.83 16.90
CA GLU A 166 -28.85 8.72 17.10
C GLU A 166 -29.55 8.41 15.77
N GLU A 167 -30.53 7.52 15.81
CA GLU A 167 -31.33 7.16 14.64
C GLU A 167 -32.06 8.41 14.12
N GLY A 168 -31.74 8.82 12.89
CA GLY A 168 -32.25 10.06 12.27
C GLY A 168 -31.26 11.23 12.26
N ALA A 169 -30.11 11.13 12.95
CA ALA A 169 -29.06 12.14 12.85
C ALA A 169 -28.38 12.09 11.47
N GLY A 170 -28.77 13.02 10.59
CA GLY A 170 -28.17 13.17 9.26
C GLY A 170 -26.69 13.56 9.29
N LYS A 171 -26.11 13.83 8.11
CA LYS A 171 -24.68 14.20 7.95
C LYS A 171 -24.25 15.43 8.78
N LEU A 172 -25.21 16.25 9.21
CA LEU A 172 -25.01 17.48 10.00
C LEU A 172 -25.26 17.30 11.50
N GLY A 173 -25.49 16.07 11.98
CA GLY A 173 -25.64 15.79 13.41
C GLY A 173 -24.38 16.16 14.22
N PRO A 174 -24.52 16.44 15.53
CA PRO A 174 -23.41 16.76 16.40
C PRO A 174 -22.37 15.63 16.39
N THR A 175 -21.10 16.00 16.18
CA THR A 175 -19.99 15.03 16.13
C THR A 175 -19.39 14.75 17.51
N TRP A 176 -19.83 15.50 18.52
CA TRP A 176 -19.39 15.43 19.91
C TRP A 176 -20.61 15.36 20.83
N GLU A 177 -20.57 14.49 21.82
CA GLU A 177 -21.63 14.20 22.79
C GLU A 177 -21.08 14.38 24.20
N GLY A 178 -21.93 14.77 25.16
CA GLY A 178 -21.57 14.99 26.55
C GLY A 178 -22.26 16.23 27.12
N PRO A 179 -21.81 16.74 28.29
CA PRO A 179 -20.49 16.51 28.90
C PRO A 179 -20.38 15.23 29.75
N TYR A 180 -19.17 14.68 29.82
CA TYR A 180 -18.80 13.56 30.69
C TYR A 180 -17.67 13.97 31.62
N GLN A 181 -17.66 13.43 32.84
CA GLN A 181 -16.57 13.62 33.79
C GLN A 181 -15.57 12.46 33.71
N ILE A 182 -14.28 12.75 33.76
CA ILE A 182 -13.25 11.71 33.88
C ILE A 182 -13.21 11.17 35.30
N THR A 183 -13.40 9.86 35.44
CA THR A 183 -13.39 9.18 36.74
C THR A 183 -12.13 8.38 37.00
N ASP A 184 -11.40 7.98 35.96
CA ASP A 184 -10.19 7.18 36.11
C ASP A 184 -9.26 7.27 34.89
N VAL A 185 -7.95 7.09 35.11
CA VAL A 185 -6.91 7.06 34.07
C VAL A 185 -6.37 5.63 33.97
N VAL A 186 -6.82 4.90 32.95
CA VAL A 186 -6.50 3.47 32.76
C VAL A 186 -5.05 3.26 32.27
N GLY A 187 -4.45 4.29 31.66
CA GLY A 187 -3.08 4.28 31.14
C GLY A 187 -3.01 4.39 29.61
N ARG A 188 -1.83 4.73 29.07
CA ARG A 188 -1.58 4.96 27.62
C ARG A 188 -2.56 5.94 26.94
N GLY A 189 -3.09 6.91 27.70
CA GLY A 189 -4.04 7.90 27.21
C GLY A 189 -5.49 7.40 27.09
N ALA A 190 -5.87 6.33 27.79
CA ALA A 190 -7.26 5.91 27.92
C ALA A 190 -7.86 6.33 29.28
N TYR A 191 -9.14 6.74 29.26
CA TYR A 191 -9.86 7.30 30.41
C TYR A 191 -11.24 6.64 30.59
N LYS A 192 -11.70 6.50 31.83
CA LYS A 192 -13.09 6.17 32.14
C LYS A 192 -13.93 7.43 32.29
N LEU A 193 -15.18 7.35 31.84
CA LEU A 193 -16.09 8.48 31.74
C LEU A 193 -17.38 8.21 32.50
N ARG A 194 -17.92 9.25 33.14
CA ARG A 194 -19.22 9.24 33.81
C ARG A 194 -20.13 10.32 33.25
N GLY A 195 -21.37 9.97 32.93
CA GLY A 195 -22.39 10.90 32.46
C GLY A 195 -22.91 11.81 33.59
N LEU A 196 -23.65 12.85 33.21
CA LEU A 196 -24.34 13.73 34.16
C LEU A 196 -25.40 12.99 34.99
N ASP A 197 -25.93 11.88 34.47
CA ASP A 197 -26.84 10.97 35.15
C ASP A 197 -26.15 10.08 36.20
N GLY A 198 -24.84 10.24 36.39
CA GLY A 198 -24.04 9.46 37.33
C GLY A 198 -23.67 8.06 36.83
N ARG A 199 -24.12 7.65 35.64
CA ARG A 199 -23.78 6.33 35.07
C ARG A 199 -22.39 6.36 34.48
N GLU A 200 -21.59 5.36 34.82
CA GLU A 200 -20.30 5.16 34.18
C GLU A 200 -20.46 4.45 32.83
N LEU A 201 -19.74 4.96 31.84
CA LEU A 201 -19.61 4.30 30.56
C LEU A 201 -18.76 3.04 30.74
N HIS A 202 -19.27 1.91 30.25
CA HIS A 202 -18.60 0.61 30.34
C HIS A 202 -17.21 0.61 29.72
N ASN A 203 -17.04 1.27 28.57
CA ASN A 203 -15.79 1.28 27.82
C ASN A 203 -14.88 2.43 28.26
N SER A 204 -13.56 2.18 28.30
CA SER A 204 -12.55 3.23 28.37
C SER A 204 -12.34 3.91 27.02
N TRP A 205 -12.09 5.22 27.02
CA TRP A 205 -11.99 6.05 25.83
C TRP A 205 -10.60 6.65 25.66
N ASN A 206 -10.06 6.59 24.44
CA ASN A 206 -8.76 7.19 24.12
C ASN A 206 -8.85 8.73 24.06
N ALA A 207 -7.81 9.42 24.53
CA ALA A 207 -7.66 10.87 24.53
C ALA A 207 -7.95 11.53 23.16
N LEU A 208 -7.63 10.83 22.07
CA LEU A 208 -7.89 11.28 20.68
C LEU A 208 -9.38 11.48 20.40
N HIS A 209 -10.25 10.74 21.09
CA HIS A 209 -11.71 10.79 20.94
C HIS A 209 -12.39 11.64 22.03
N LEU A 210 -11.59 12.38 22.80
CA LEU A 210 -12.05 13.30 23.83
C LEU A 210 -11.61 14.72 23.51
N LYS A 211 -12.45 15.68 23.88
CA LYS A 211 -12.15 17.12 23.82
C LYS A 211 -12.54 17.75 25.15
N GLN A 212 -11.74 18.67 25.66
CA GLN A 212 -12.08 19.40 26.88
C GLN A 212 -13.39 20.17 26.68
N TYR A 213 -14.28 20.06 27.67
CA TYR A 213 -15.50 20.85 27.75
C TYR A 213 -15.20 22.15 28.49
N HIS A 214 -15.53 23.28 27.89
CA HIS A 214 -15.41 24.61 28.49
C HIS A 214 -16.82 25.15 28.70
N PHE A 215 -17.08 25.65 29.90
CA PHE A 215 -18.33 26.31 30.28
C PHE A 215 -18.44 27.70 29.65
#